data_AF-A0A9X8WMX0-F1
#
_entry.id   AF-A0A9X8WMX0-F1
#
_cell.length_a   1.000
_cell.length_b   1.000
_cell.length_c   1.000
_cell.angle_alpha   90.00
_cell.angle_beta   90.00
_cell.angle_gamma   90.00
#
_symmetry.space_group_name_H-M   'P 1'
#
loop_
_entity.id
_entity.type
_entity.pdbx_description
1 polymer ?
#
loop_
_entity_poly.entity_id
_entity_poly.type
_entity_poly.pdbx_seq_one_letter_code
_entity_poly.pdbx_strand_id
1 'polypeptide(L)' 'MVVLQLEIPLETVKYTLGLAKKAGKTTILYPAPAKVMSEDILENVDIFLMNMNYTKC' A
#
# COMPACT_ATOMS: atom_id res chain seq x y z
N MET A 1 -7.19 11.64 2.34
CA MET A 1 -6.35 10.49 2.73
C MET A 1 -6.96 9.23 2.11
N VAL A 2 -6.13 8.27 1.72
CA VAL A 2 -6.54 6.97 1.18
C VAL A 2 -5.77 5.87 1.91
N VAL A 3 -6.47 4.84 2.37
CA VAL A 3 -5.90 3.68 3.05
C VAL A 3 -6.19 2.45 2.20
N LEU A 4 -5.16 1.66 1.90
CA LEU A 4 -5.28 0.47 1.08
C LEU A 4 -4.67 -0.75 1.79
N GLN A 5 -5.27 -1.89 1.50
CA GLN A 5 -4.83 -3.22 1.90
C GLN A 5 -4.61 -4.08 0.66
N LEU A 6 -3.98 -5.24 0.84
CA LEU A 6 -3.66 -6.17 -0.24
C LEU A 6 -4.81 -7.17 -0.52
N GLU A 7 -6.05 -6.83 -0.20
CA GLU A 7 -7.25 -7.68 -0.43
C GLU A 7 -7.78 -7.60 -1.87
N ILE A 8 -7.31 -6.63 -2.64
CA ILE A 8 -7.62 -6.43 -4.06
C ILE A 8 -6.37 -6.72 -4.92
N PRO A 9 -6.48 -6.79 -6.25
CA PRO A 9 -5.33 -7.01 -7.11
C PRO A 9 -4.23 -5.95 -6.92
N LEU A 10 -2.96 -6.37 -6.93
CA LEU A 10 -1.80 -5.52 -6.64
C LEU A 10 -1.68 -4.34 -7.60
N GLU A 11 -2.00 -4.56 -8.88
CA GLU A 11 -2.03 -3.51 -9.90
C GLU A 11 -3.06 -2.43 -9.57
N THR A 12 -4.18 -2.81 -8.95
CA THR A 12 -5.24 -1.87 -8.54
C THR A 12 -4.78 -1.07 -7.31
N VAL A 13 -4.10 -1.71 -6.36
CA VAL A 13 -3.48 -1.02 -5.22
C VAL A 13 -2.47 0.01 -5.72
N LYS A 14 -1.55 -0.39 -6.59
CA LYS A 14 -0.52 0.50 -7.16
C LYS A 14 -1.11 1.66 -7.94
N TYR A 15 -2.09 1.40 -8.80
CA TYR A 15 -2.80 2.44 -9.54
C TYR A 15 -3.46 3.45 -8.59
N THR A 16 -4.15 2.96 -7.55
CA THR A 16 -4.88 3.79 -6.60
C THR A 16 -3.93 4.64 -5.74
N LEU A 17 -2.78 4.10 -5.32
CA LEU A 17 -1.74 4.86 -4.63
C LEU A 17 -1.25 6.04 -5.48
N GLY A 18 -0.92 5.78 -6.76
CA GLY A 18 -0.49 6.82 -7.68
C GLY A 18 -1.57 7.88 -7.95
N LEU A 19 -2.83 7.47 -8.10
CA LEU A 19 -3.96 8.38 -8.28
C LEU A 19 -4.18 9.26 -7.05
N ALA A 20 -4.15 8.67 -5.85
CA ALA A 20 -4.30 9.39 -4.58
C ALA A 20 -3.17 10.42 -4.37
N LYS A 21 -1.93 10.05 -4.70
CA LYS A 21 -0.76 10.95 -4.63
C LYS A 21 -0.91 12.14 -5.58
N LYS A 22 -1.29 11.89 -6.83
CA LYS A 22 -1.59 12.96 -7.82
C LYS A 22 -2.71 13.89 -7.38
N ALA A 23 -3.69 13.38 -6.64
CA ALA A 23 -4.79 14.16 -6.07
C ALA A 23 -4.42 14.88 -4.75
N GLY A 24 -3.14 14.89 -4.36
CA GLY A 24 -2.67 15.55 -3.14
C GLY A 24 -3.18 14.91 -1.85
N LYS A 25 -3.55 13.62 -1.87
CA LYS A 25 -4.01 12.89 -0.69
C LYS A 25 -2.85 12.14 -0.06
N THR A 26 -2.80 12.11 1.26
CA THR A 26 -1.93 11.19 2.01
C THR A 26 -2.28 9.75 1.68
N THR A 27 -1.27 8.94 1.34
CA THR A 27 -1.40 7.53 0.99
C THR A 27 -0.90 6.62 2.10
N ILE A 28 -1.72 5.66 2.49
CA ILE A 28 -1.40 4.70 3.54
C ILE A 28 -1.55 3.29 3.00
N LEU A 29 -0.50 2.48 3.15
CA LEU A 29 -0.52 1.06 2.81
C LEU A 29 -0.45 0.23 4.10
N TYR A 30 -1.45 -0.61 4.32
CA TYR A 30 -1.44 -1.66 5.34
C TYR A 30 -1.25 -3.01 4.60
N PRO A 31 -0.07 -3.66 4.66
CA PRO A 31 0.28 -4.82 3.84
C PRO A 31 -0.36 -6.11 4.37
N ALA A 32 -1.69 -6.12 4.48
CA ALA A 32 -2.48 -7.25 4.94
C ALA A 32 -3.49 -7.67 3.87
N PRO A 33 -3.72 -8.97 3.65
CA PRO A 33 -2.89 -10.09 4.15
C PRO A 33 -1.47 -10.04 3.57
N ALA A 34 -0.52 -10.74 4.20
CA ALA A 34 0.86 -10.80 3.70
C ALA A 34 0.89 -11.39 2.28
N LYS A 35 1.47 -10.64 1.35
CA LYS A 35 1.67 -11.06 -0.04
C LYS A 35 3.06 -10.64 -0.49
N VAL A 36 3.64 -11.42 -1.39
CA VAL A 36 4.83 -10.98 -2.13
C VAL A 36 4.41 -9.81 -3.01
N MET A 37 5.10 -8.69 -2.84
CA MET A 37 4.92 -7.48 -3.63
C MET A 37 6.28 -6.92 -3.98
N SER A 38 6.38 -6.29 -5.13
CA SER A 38 7.60 -5.60 -5.55
C SER A 38 7.74 -4.27 -4.82
N GLU A 39 8.97 -3.83 -4.58
CA GLU A 39 9.28 -2.58 -3.85
C GLU A 39 8.69 -1.34 -4.53
N ASP A 40 8.43 -1.40 -5.84
CA ASP A 40 7.83 -0.29 -6.60
C ASP A 40 6.43 0.11 -6.13
N ILE A 41 5.72 -0.75 -5.40
CA ILE A 41 4.43 -0.38 -4.81
C ILE A 41 4.59 0.69 -3.72
N LEU A 42 5.76 0.79 -3.11
CA LEU A 42 6.06 1.73 -2.03
C LEU A 42 6.36 3.14 -2.53
N GLU A 43 6.61 3.33 -3.82
CA GLU A 43 6.97 4.63 -4.43
C GLU A 43 5.96 5.73 -4.12
N ASN A 44 4.68 5.37 -4.02
CA ASN A 44 3.58 6.30 -3.78
C ASN A 44 2.95 6.12 -2.39
N VAL A 45 3.67 5.55 -1.41
CA VAL A 45 3.19 5.33 -0.04
C VAL A 45 3.82 6.36 0.90
N ASP A 46 3.00 7.16 1.59
CA ASP A 46 3.47 8.07 2.63
C ASP A 46 3.65 7.37 3.98
N ILE A 47 2.72 6.47 4.31
CA ILE A 47 2.71 5.75 5.58
C ILE A 47 2.57 4.25 5.31
N PHE A 48 3.54 3.48 5.78
CA PHE A 48 3.51 2.03 5.76
C PHE A 48 3.14 1.53 7.16
N LEU A 49 1.92 1.01 7.34
CA LEU A 49 1.45 0.50 8.61
C LEU A 49 1.85 -0.97 8.75
N MET A 50 2.67 -1.31 9.74
CA MET A 50 2.97 -2.70 10.08
C MET A 50 2.29 -3.08 11.40
N ASN A 51 1.82 -4.32 11.52
CA ASN A 51 1.48 -4.90 12.82
C ASN A 51 2.57 -5.90 13.24
N MET A 52 2.65 -6.21 14.54
CA MET A 52 3.70 -7.09 15.08
C MET A 52 3.47 -8.58 14.81
N ASN A 53 2.27 -8.97 14.35
CA ASN A 53 1.87 -10.38 14.23
C ASN A 53 2.25 -11.03 12.89
N TYR A 54 2.60 -10.26 11.86
CA TYR A 54 2.94 -10.78 10.53
C TYR A 54 4.38 -10.42 10.13
N THR A 55 5.36 -10.73 10.98
CA THR A 55 6.78 -10.51 10.69
C THR A 55 7.35 -11.63 9.84
N LYS A 56 7.26 -11.50 8.50
CA LYS A 56 8.23 -12.00 7.52
C LYS A 56 8.13 -11.12 6.27
N CYS A 57 8.85 -10.00 6.28
CA CYS A 57 9.26 -9.32 5.05
C CYS A 57 10.39 -10.13 4.40
#